data_AF-A0A349WGU3-F1
#
_entry.id   AF-A0A349WGU3-F1
#
_cell.length_a   1.000
_cell.length_b   1.000
_cell.length_c   1.000
_cell.angle_alpha   90.00
_cell.angle_beta   90.00
_cell.angle_gamma   90.00
#
_symmetry.space_group_name_H-M   'P 1'
#
loop_
_entity.id
_entity.type
_entity.pdbx_description
1 polymer ?
#
loop_
_entity_poly.entity_id
_entity_poly.type
_entity_poly.pdbx_seq_one_letter_code
_entity_poly.pdbx_strand_id
1 'polypeptide(L)'
;QLIIGNEVEGLNNTHFVRKPEENEVYRVEMQNVNDVSTKFVDWVEKDFLDLDKWNIKSVTFDNYEVKDGKMVPSAMQILDYADSEWKLIGSLLKEDEELDKEKLDGMKDAFDDLEIIDVEKKPAVLASSLRNGNEFVAANNVQELKNSAKSLFDKGFLTVEMVGKDGKPLAYQDGKPKLQVVSKKGEVVVGMKDGVEYVLRFGEAYRGSEDDENATGDSRYIYAYARVNPNLLDQPQLETVPAPFEKPKTEGRKPAEPAKGKEGAKGPEGEKGAKSAPPISPPGPPPNFTPPSPPPSSPPANLPAAVQDSTSSPQAPSSDSNASSATDEIAKMKADREAEIARIQASNAQKQREFNEKVAKAQNRVKELNENLADWYYVISNEVYEKIRLNRVDFVKAKEKESEEMPEEIKASHILISYQGASRADADIKRSKDAANSEAQRIHKSVTSESKDFAEMAKKHSDGPSGPKGGDLGKFKFEVMAKPFSEAAFALDVGAISEVVETDFGFHIIKRTE
;
A
#
# COMPACT_ATOMS: atom_id res chain seq x y z
N GLN A 1 27.70 2.20 41.34
CA GLN A 1 28.37 1.91 40.05
C GLN A 1 29.88 1.96 40.27
N LEU A 2 30.64 1.20 39.47
CA LEU A 2 32.09 1.25 39.40
C LEU A 2 32.46 1.45 37.93
N ILE A 3 33.59 2.12 37.68
CA ILE A 3 34.19 2.23 36.36
C ILE A 3 35.39 1.30 36.35
N ILE A 4 35.34 0.27 35.52
CA ILE A 4 36.43 -0.67 35.27
C ILE A 4 37.20 -0.14 34.05
N GLY A 5 38.52 -0.02 34.17
CA GLY A 5 39.42 0.33 33.08
C GLY A 5 40.29 -0.87 32.68
N ASN A 6 41.37 -0.56 31.95
CA ASN A 6 42.29 -1.55 31.41
C ASN A 6 42.88 -2.47 32.49
N GLU A 7 43.30 -3.66 32.06
CA GLU A 7 44.11 -4.56 32.87
C GLU A 7 45.45 -3.90 33.24
N VAL A 8 45.97 -4.21 34.42
CA VAL A 8 47.23 -3.68 34.93
C VAL A 8 48.38 -4.48 34.33
N GLU A 9 49.23 -3.80 33.56
CA GLU A 9 50.37 -4.41 32.88
C GLU A 9 51.22 -5.29 33.84
N GLY A 10 51.36 -6.58 33.49
CA GLY A 10 52.10 -7.56 34.28
C GLY A 10 51.34 -8.20 35.45
N LEU A 11 50.05 -7.90 35.65
CA LEU A 11 49.20 -8.50 36.69
C LEU A 11 47.88 -9.03 36.10
N ASN A 12 47.88 -10.30 35.68
CA ASN A 12 46.70 -10.98 35.13
C ASN A 12 45.45 -10.82 36.03
N ASN A 13 44.28 -10.65 35.40
CA ASN A 13 42.98 -10.45 36.03
C ASN A 13 42.91 -9.24 36.99
N THR A 14 43.90 -8.34 36.99
CA THR A 14 43.92 -7.16 37.87
C THR A 14 43.59 -5.93 37.04
N HIS A 15 42.51 -5.22 37.36
CA HIS A 15 42.07 -4.03 36.62
C HIS A 15 42.22 -2.75 37.44
N PHE A 16 42.37 -1.62 36.74
CA PHE A 16 42.18 -0.30 37.33
C PHE A 16 40.68 -0.05 37.54
N VAL A 17 40.25 0.29 38.76
CA VAL A 17 38.84 0.51 39.11
C VAL A 17 38.68 1.79 39.92
N ARG A 18 37.65 2.60 39.63
CA ARG A 18 37.27 3.76 40.43
C ARG A 18 35.76 3.87 40.65
N LYS A 19 35.33 4.62 41.67
CA LYS A 19 33.93 5.07 41.77
C LYS A 19 33.74 6.32 40.88
N PRO A 20 32.58 6.54 40.23
CA PRO A 20 32.37 7.70 39.37
C PRO A 20 32.66 9.06 40.03
N GLU A 21 32.24 9.22 41.28
CA GLU A 21 32.40 10.45 42.09
C GLU A 21 33.81 10.62 42.70
N GLU A 22 34.71 9.67 42.51
CA GLU A 22 36.03 9.64 43.14
C GLU A 22 37.16 9.71 42.11
N ASN A 23 38.18 10.51 42.42
CA ASN A 23 39.42 10.62 41.64
C ASN A 23 40.44 9.51 41.99
N GLU A 24 40.19 8.73 43.04
CA GLU A 24 41.07 7.64 43.45
C GLU A 24 40.87 6.42 42.56
N VAL A 25 41.98 5.90 42.02
CA VAL A 25 42.00 4.68 41.20
C VAL A 25 42.65 3.56 42.00
N TYR A 26 41.89 2.49 42.16
CA TYR A 26 42.26 1.27 42.87
C TYR A 26 42.75 0.23 41.86
N ARG A 27 43.59 -0.70 42.30
CA ARG A 27 43.89 -1.93 41.53
C ARG A 27 43.14 -3.07 42.20
N VAL A 28 42.31 -3.77 41.45
CA VAL A 28 41.41 -4.80 41.97
C VAL A 28 41.56 -6.06 41.14
N GLU A 29 41.84 -7.19 41.80
CA GLU A 29 41.74 -8.51 41.17
C GLU A 29 40.27 -8.83 40.93
N MET A 30 39.90 -9.09 39.68
CA MET A 30 38.53 -9.28 39.23
C MET A 30 38.43 -10.54 38.38
N GLN A 31 37.59 -11.47 38.80
CA GLN A 31 37.23 -12.64 38.01
C GLN A 31 36.11 -12.27 37.03
N ASN A 32 36.06 -12.96 35.88
CA ASN A 32 34.96 -12.88 34.92
C ASN A 32 34.71 -11.49 34.30
N VAL A 33 35.72 -10.61 34.24
CA VAL A 33 35.62 -9.29 33.58
C VAL A 33 35.23 -9.43 32.10
N ASN A 34 35.73 -10.46 31.43
CA ASN A 34 35.49 -10.71 30.01
C ASN A 34 34.20 -11.50 29.73
N ASP A 35 33.45 -11.92 30.77
CA ASP A 35 32.13 -12.55 30.64
C ASP A 35 31.03 -11.50 30.36
N VAL A 36 31.36 -10.22 30.57
CA VAL A 36 30.45 -9.07 30.48
C VAL A 36 30.97 -8.19 29.34
N SER A 37 30.30 -8.23 28.18
CA SER A 37 30.71 -7.42 27.02
C SER A 37 30.69 -5.93 27.33
N THR A 38 31.63 -5.17 26.75
CA THR A 38 31.63 -3.70 26.78
C THR A 38 30.98 -3.07 25.55
N LYS A 39 30.58 -3.87 24.55
CA LYS A 39 29.95 -3.40 23.31
C LYS A 39 28.49 -3.01 23.56
N PHE A 40 28.11 -1.80 23.18
CA PHE A 40 26.75 -1.27 23.38
C PHE A 40 25.65 -2.20 22.82
N VAL A 41 25.89 -2.75 21.63
CA VAL A 41 24.94 -3.63 20.89
C VAL A 41 24.57 -4.90 21.67
N ASP A 42 25.40 -5.36 22.62
CA ASP A 42 25.11 -6.53 23.46
C ASP A 42 24.18 -6.21 24.66
N TRP A 43 23.82 -4.93 24.86
CA TRP A 43 22.98 -4.45 25.97
C TRP A 43 21.77 -3.61 25.55
N VAL A 44 21.66 -3.26 24.26
CA VAL A 44 20.55 -2.45 23.74
C VAL A 44 19.36 -3.34 23.36
N GLU A 45 18.16 -2.80 23.51
CA GLU A 45 16.95 -3.42 22.97
C GLU A 45 17.02 -3.42 21.44
N LYS A 46 16.75 -4.57 20.80
CA LYS A 46 16.94 -4.73 19.34
C LYS A 46 15.73 -4.32 18.51
N ASP A 47 14.53 -4.36 19.08
CA ASP A 47 13.37 -3.63 18.55
C ASP A 47 13.09 -2.43 19.47
N PHE A 48 13.63 -1.26 19.10
CA PHE A 48 13.34 -0.01 19.81
C PHE A 48 12.07 0.69 19.31
N LEU A 49 11.50 0.26 18.18
CA LEU A 49 10.27 0.81 17.63
C LEU A 49 9.05 0.14 18.28
N ASP A 50 9.20 -1.07 18.82
CA ASP A 50 8.12 -1.86 19.46
C ASP A 50 6.97 -2.00 18.43
N LEU A 51 7.33 -2.48 17.24
CA LEU A 51 6.58 -2.34 15.98
C LEU A 51 6.39 -3.70 15.28
N ASP A 52 5.26 -4.34 15.54
CA ASP A 52 4.85 -5.58 14.87
C ASP A 52 4.57 -5.35 13.37
N LYS A 53 5.41 -5.90 12.49
CA LYS A 53 5.29 -5.82 11.03
C LYS A 53 4.00 -6.37 10.45
N TRP A 54 3.31 -7.28 11.13
CA TRP A 54 2.01 -7.78 10.72
C TRP A 54 0.90 -6.74 10.94
N ASN A 55 1.15 -5.73 11.77
CA ASN A 55 0.24 -4.61 12.02
C ASN A 55 0.53 -3.36 11.17
N ILE A 56 1.56 -3.36 10.31
CA ILE A 56 1.74 -2.33 9.28
C ILE A 56 0.50 -2.30 8.36
N LYS A 57 -0.02 -1.10 8.11
CA LYS A 57 -1.12 -0.80 7.18
C LYS A 57 -0.63 0.03 5.98
N SER A 58 0.33 0.92 6.19
CA SER A 58 0.90 1.72 5.11
C SER A 58 2.33 2.17 5.41
N VAL A 59 3.11 2.40 4.35
CA VAL A 59 4.44 3.03 4.41
C VAL A 59 4.47 4.19 3.43
N THR A 60 4.87 5.38 3.89
CA THR A 60 4.98 6.58 3.07
C THR A 60 6.41 7.10 3.06
N PHE A 61 6.98 7.21 1.87
CA PHE A 61 8.26 7.86 1.61
C PHE A 61 8.00 9.31 1.21
N ASP A 62 8.41 10.28 2.03
CA ASP A 62 8.53 11.68 1.61
C ASP A 62 10.00 12.04 1.48
N ASN A 63 10.51 11.97 0.26
CA ASN A 63 11.92 12.14 -0.06
C ASN A 63 12.24 13.61 -0.35
N TYR A 64 11.72 14.51 0.50
CA TYR A 64 11.95 15.95 0.41
C TYR A 64 13.42 16.30 0.70
N GLU A 65 13.88 17.38 0.09
CA GLU A 65 15.17 18.00 0.42
C GLU A 65 14.93 19.34 1.11
N VAL A 66 15.85 19.79 1.96
CA VAL A 66 15.79 21.14 2.54
C VAL A 66 16.85 22.03 1.87
N LYS A 67 16.40 23.10 1.21
CA LYS A 67 17.26 24.09 0.53
C LYS A 67 16.96 25.47 1.08
N ASP A 68 18.00 26.23 1.43
CA ASP A 68 17.92 27.56 2.04
C ASP A 68 16.97 27.65 3.26
N GLY A 69 16.94 26.59 4.08
CA GLY A 69 16.08 26.49 5.26
C GLY A 69 14.59 26.23 4.96
N LYS A 70 14.25 25.83 3.74
CA LYS A 70 12.89 25.51 3.30
C LYS A 70 12.81 24.10 2.73
N MET A 71 11.74 23.38 3.07
CA MET A 71 11.45 22.08 2.47
C MET A 71 11.07 22.27 1.00
N VAL A 72 11.69 21.50 0.12
CA VAL A 72 11.34 21.36 -1.30
C VAL A 72 10.51 20.07 -1.41
N PRO A 73 9.19 20.16 -1.68
CA PRO A 73 8.31 18.99 -1.67
C PRO A 73 8.75 17.91 -2.66
N SER A 74 8.63 16.65 -2.24
CA SER A 74 8.87 15.49 -3.12
C SER A 74 7.56 14.96 -3.71
N ALA A 75 7.68 14.07 -4.71
CA ALA A 75 6.58 13.21 -5.10
C ALA A 75 6.46 12.06 -4.08
N MET A 76 5.71 12.28 -2.99
CA MET A 76 5.49 11.28 -1.93
C MET A 76 5.06 9.94 -2.52
N GLN A 77 5.73 8.86 -2.15
CA GLN A 77 5.34 7.50 -2.52
C GLN A 77 4.58 6.87 -1.36
N ILE A 78 3.31 6.56 -1.55
CA ILE A 78 2.44 5.99 -0.51
C ILE A 78 2.14 4.54 -0.88
N LEU A 79 2.56 3.59 -0.05
CA LEU A 79 2.27 2.18 -0.18
C LEU A 79 1.23 1.78 0.87
N ASP A 80 0.14 1.17 0.44
CA ASP A 80 -0.85 0.50 1.30
C ASP A 80 -0.55 -1.01 1.35
N TYR A 81 -0.75 -1.64 2.50
CA TYR A 81 -0.52 -3.07 2.74
C TYR A 81 -1.79 -3.74 3.28
N ALA A 82 -2.44 -4.50 2.40
CA ALA A 82 -3.69 -5.21 2.70
C ALA A 82 -3.64 -6.60 2.07
N ASP A 83 -4.21 -7.60 2.75
CA ASP A 83 -4.34 -8.98 2.29
C ASP A 83 -3.02 -9.66 1.85
N SER A 84 -1.89 -9.21 2.42
CA SER A 84 -0.51 -9.61 2.08
C SER A 84 -0.01 -9.14 0.69
N GLU A 85 -0.63 -8.09 0.15
CA GLU A 85 -0.23 -7.39 -1.07
C GLU A 85 0.12 -5.93 -0.78
N TRP A 86 1.15 -5.43 -1.49
CA TRP A 86 1.50 -4.01 -1.52
C TRP A 86 0.79 -3.31 -2.68
N LYS A 87 0.28 -2.10 -2.45
CA LYS A 87 -0.45 -1.29 -3.44
C LYS A 87 0.05 0.16 -3.42
N LEU A 88 0.53 0.66 -4.56
CA LEU A 88 1.01 2.04 -4.70
C LEU A 88 -0.19 2.99 -4.89
N ILE A 89 -0.31 3.96 -3.98
CA ILE A 89 -1.41 4.91 -3.89
C ILE A 89 -0.95 6.30 -4.37
N GLY A 90 -1.84 7.03 -5.03
CA GLY A 90 -1.60 8.42 -5.48
C GLY A 90 -0.67 8.58 -6.68
N SER A 91 0.05 7.53 -7.08
CA SER A 91 0.86 7.48 -8.30
C SER A 91 0.63 6.17 -9.06
N LEU A 92 0.72 6.23 -10.39
CA LEU A 92 0.45 5.08 -11.26
C LEU A 92 1.74 4.32 -11.57
N LEU A 93 1.59 3.00 -11.69
CA LEU A 93 2.53 2.13 -12.40
C LEU A 93 2.18 2.16 -13.90
N LYS A 94 3.18 2.03 -14.77
CA LYS A 94 2.95 1.79 -16.20
C LYS A 94 2.42 0.36 -16.42
N GLU A 95 1.90 0.09 -17.62
CA GLU A 95 1.45 -1.25 -18.02
C GLU A 95 2.60 -2.28 -17.94
N ASP A 96 3.84 -1.86 -18.20
CA ASP A 96 5.09 -2.63 -18.14
C ASP A 96 5.82 -2.54 -16.78
N GLU A 97 5.23 -1.94 -15.74
CA GLU A 97 5.83 -1.83 -14.39
C GLU A 97 5.04 -2.63 -13.34
N GLU A 98 5.74 -3.11 -12.31
CA GLU A 98 5.15 -3.73 -11.11
C GLU A 98 5.93 -3.37 -9.84
N LEU A 99 5.39 -3.73 -8.68
CA LEU A 99 6.10 -3.58 -7.41
C LEU A 99 7.03 -4.77 -7.19
N ASP A 100 8.28 -4.48 -6.81
CA ASP A 100 9.22 -5.47 -6.32
C ASP A 100 8.80 -5.88 -4.90
N LYS A 101 8.06 -6.98 -4.81
CA LYS A 101 7.56 -7.50 -3.53
C LYS A 101 8.70 -7.94 -2.60
N GLU A 102 9.82 -8.45 -3.11
CA GLU A 102 10.95 -8.87 -2.29
C GLU A 102 11.58 -7.66 -1.58
N LYS A 103 11.75 -6.54 -2.31
CA LYS A 103 12.21 -5.26 -1.73
C LYS A 103 11.26 -4.71 -0.68
N LEU A 104 9.95 -4.79 -0.91
CA LEU A 104 8.95 -4.25 0.02
C LEU A 104 8.73 -5.13 1.26
N ASP A 105 8.79 -6.46 1.12
CA ASP A 105 8.73 -7.34 2.29
C ASP A 105 10.06 -7.31 3.08
N GLY A 106 11.22 -7.18 2.42
CA GLY A 106 12.51 -6.97 3.10
C GLY A 106 12.65 -5.61 3.82
N MET A 107 12.02 -4.55 3.28
CA MET A 107 11.82 -3.27 3.98
C MET A 107 10.94 -3.45 5.22
N LYS A 108 9.86 -4.20 5.09
CA LYS A 108 8.87 -4.46 6.15
C LYS A 108 9.49 -5.25 7.31
N ASP A 109 10.33 -6.24 7.02
CA ASP A 109 11.13 -6.93 8.04
C ASP A 109 12.13 -5.99 8.72
N ALA A 110 12.78 -5.09 7.96
CA ALA A 110 13.73 -4.11 8.52
C ALA A 110 13.09 -2.98 9.37
N PHE A 111 11.77 -2.93 9.54
CA PHE A 111 11.10 -2.11 10.56
C PHE A 111 10.84 -2.87 11.88
N ASP A 112 10.80 -4.20 11.83
CA ASP A 112 10.54 -5.12 12.93
C ASP A 112 11.87 -5.46 13.64
N ASP A 113 12.87 -5.82 12.83
CA ASP A 113 14.18 -6.30 13.26
C ASP A 113 15.24 -5.17 13.23
N LEU A 114 14.89 -3.96 13.68
CA LEU A 114 15.68 -2.73 13.45
C LEU A 114 16.81 -2.52 14.47
N GLU A 115 17.93 -3.23 14.28
CA GLU A 115 19.12 -3.14 15.13
C GLU A 115 19.74 -1.73 15.22
N ILE A 116 20.11 -1.34 16.44
CA ILE A 116 20.81 -0.08 16.77
C ILE A 116 22.30 -0.35 17.00
N ILE A 117 23.15 0.53 16.45
CA ILE A 117 24.60 0.57 16.68
C ILE A 117 24.97 1.37 17.94
N ASP A 118 24.38 2.54 18.13
CA ASP A 118 24.74 3.51 19.19
C ASP A 118 23.57 4.50 19.45
N VAL A 119 23.59 5.25 20.57
CA VAL A 119 22.56 6.24 20.94
C VAL A 119 23.12 7.54 21.52
N GLU A 120 22.52 8.67 21.12
CA GLU A 120 22.84 10.00 21.67
C GLU A 120 21.58 10.73 22.15
N LYS A 121 21.70 11.59 23.18
CA LYS A 121 20.53 12.33 23.68
C LYS A 121 20.10 13.48 22.77
N LYS A 122 18.79 13.57 22.53
CA LYS A 122 18.15 14.72 21.86
C LYS A 122 18.12 15.93 22.79
N PRO A 123 18.20 17.17 22.25
CA PRO A 123 17.98 18.38 23.05
C PRO A 123 16.63 18.33 23.76
N ALA A 124 16.59 18.65 25.06
CA ALA A 124 15.40 18.51 25.90
C ALA A 124 14.16 19.22 25.34
N VAL A 125 14.36 20.36 24.66
CA VAL A 125 13.34 21.10 23.92
C VAL A 125 12.66 20.30 22.79
N LEU A 126 13.44 19.53 22.03
CA LEU A 126 12.91 18.63 20.99
C LEU A 126 12.25 17.42 21.65
N ALA A 127 12.93 16.79 22.62
CA ALA A 127 12.42 15.63 23.32
C ALA A 127 11.07 15.89 24.02
N SER A 128 10.90 17.04 24.67
CA SER A 128 9.63 17.47 25.27
C SER A 128 8.50 17.61 24.23
N SER A 129 8.83 18.02 23.00
CA SER A 129 7.85 18.15 21.91
C SER A 129 7.45 16.78 21.36
N LEU A 130 8.45 15.94 21.03
CA LEU A 130 8.24 14.58 20.52
C LEU A 130 7.53 13.67 21.53
N ARG A 131 7.81 13.82 22.85
CA ARG A 131 7.14 13.06 23.93
C ARG A 131 5.62 13.22 23.93
N ASN A 132 5.13 14.35 23.40
CA ASN A 132 3.69 14.64 23.26
C ASN A 132 3.14 14.30 21.86
N GLY A 133 3.90 13.60 21.01
CA GLY A 133 3.56 13.37 19.60
C GLY A 133 3.51 14.65 18.75
N ASN A 134 4.07 15.76 19.24
CA ASN A 134 3.97 17.07 18.60
C ASN A 134 5.18 17.37 17.71
N GLU A 135 4.89 17.71 16.46
CA GLU A 135 5.90 18.02 15.44
C GLU A 135 6.44 19.46 15.58
N PHE A 136 5.69 20.32 16.28
CA PHE A 136 5.99 21.73 16.46
C PHE A 136 6.46 22.03 17.89
N VAL A 137 7.55 22.79 18.00
CA VAL A 137 8.11 23.15 19.31
C VAL A 137 7.35 24.33 19.92
N ALA A 138 6.89 24.15 21.16
CA ALA A 138 6.04 25.10 21.87
C ALA A 138 6.61 26.54 21.93
N ALA A 139 5.72 27.54 21.91
CA ALA A 139 6.07 28.96 21.76
C ALA A 139 7.03 29.50 22.83
N ASN A 140 6.99 28.98 24.05
CA ASN A 140 7.95 29.29 25.12
C ASN A 140 9.36 28.75 24.82
N ASN A 141 9.47 27.62 24.13
CA ASN A 141 10.73 26.89 23.92
C ASN A 141 11.43 27.22 22.59
N VAL A 142 10.82 28.03 21.73
CA VAL A 142 11.34 28.46 20.41
C VAL A 142 12.81 28.95 20.47
N GLN A 143 13.21 29.67 21.53
CA GLN A 143 14.59 30.15 21.67
C GLN A 143 15.57 29.03 22.05
N GLU A 144 15.16 28.09 22.91
CA GLU A 144 16.00 26.95 23.31
C GLU A 144 16.26 26.01 22.13
N LEU A 145 15.27 25.85 21.24
CA LEU A 145 15.46 25.16 19.96
C LEU A 145 16.46 25.88 19.05
N LYS A 146 16.39 27.21 18.96
CA LYS A 146 17.36 28.01 18.19
C LYS A 146 18.77 27.89 18.76
N ASN A 147 18.93 27.82 20.09
CA ASN A 147 20.21 27.55 20.73
C ASN A 147 20.73 26.13 20.39
N SER A 148 19.81 25.15 20.30
CA SER A 148 20.11 23.75 19.95
C SER A 148 20.37 23.51 18.45
N ALA A 149 20.10 24.50 17.59
CA ALA A 149 20.06 24.34 16.14
C ALA A 149 21.38 23.88 15.51
N LYS A 150 22.53 24.20 16.11
CA LYS A 150 23.83 23.67 15.64
C LYS A 150 23.95 22.16 15.87
N SER A 151 23.61 21.65 17.06
CA SER A 151 23.66 20.22 17.37
C SER A 151 22.70 19.42 16.49
N LEU A 152 21.52 19.98 16.20
CA LEU A 152 20.59 19.44 15.20
C LEU A 152 21.22 19.39 13.81
N PHE A 153 21.77 20.52 13.33
CA PHE A 153 22.38 20.63 12.00
C PHE A 153 23.55 19.65 11.81
N ASP A 154 24.44 19.56 12.80
CA ASP A 154 25.61 18.67 12.78
C ASP A 154 25.21 17.18 12.69
N LYS A 155 24.00 16.83 13.18
CA LYS A 155 23.38 15.51 13.07
C LYS A 155 22.49 15.33 11.85
N GLY A 156 22.35 16.34 10.99
CA GLY A 156 21.53 16.30 9.77
C GLY A 156 20.05 16.68 9.93
N PHE A 157 19.69 17.27 11.06
CA PHE A 157 18.33 17.73 11.35
C PHE A 157 18.25 19.26 11.29
N LEU A 158 17.19 19.79 10.69
CA LEU A 158 17.07 21.21 10.39
C LEU A 158 15.82 21.78 11.05
N THR A 159 15.96 22.97 11.63
CA THR A 159 14.83 23.73 12.18
C THR A 159 14.27 24.63 11.08
N VAL A 160 13.03 24.40 10.66
CA VAL A 160 12.36 25.17 9.59
C VAL A 160 11.17 25.96 10.13
N GLU A 161 10.90 27.12 9.53
CA GLU A 161 9.69 27.89 9.79
C GLU A 161 8.54 27.34 8.93
N MET A 162 7.48 26.89 9.56
CA MET A 162 6.34 26.28 8.85
C MET A 162 5.54 27.32 8.08
N VAL A 163 5.10 26.97 6.87
CA VAL A 163 4.22 27.82 6.04
C VAL A 163 2.82 27.23 5.92
N GLY A 164 1.81 28.09 5.83
CA GLY A 164 0.43 27.72 5.54
C GLY A 164 0.23 27.32 4.08
N LYS A 165 -0.97 26.80 3.77
CA LYS A 165 -1.38 26.48 2.38
C LYS A 165 -1.42 27.71 1.45
N ASP A 166 -1.35 28.91 2.02
CA ASP A 166 -1.25 30.20 1.32
C ASP A 166 0.21 30.72 1.21
N GLY A 167 1.20 29.90 1.58
CA GLY A 167 2.62 30.22 1.51
C GLY A 167 3.14 31.16 2.60
N LYS A 168 2.30 31.59 3.55
CA LYS A 168 2.72 32.52 4.62
C LYS A 168 3.30 31.78 5.83
N PRO A 169 4.33 32.30 6.51
CA PRO A 169 4.83 31.73 7.77
C PRO A 169 3.71 31.62 8.82
N LEU A 170 3.62 30.46 9.47
CA LEU A 170 2.72 30.19 10.56
C LEU A 170 3.32 30.69 11.87
N ALA A 171 2.52 31.38 12.68
CA ALA A 171 2.91 31.85 14.00
C ALA A 171 2.01 31.28 15.10
N TYR A 172 2.49 31.37 16.34
CA TYR A 172 1.67 31.27 17.55
C TYR A 172 0.96 32.60 17.85
N GLN A 173 0.01 32.59 18.78
CA GLN A 173 -0.74 33.80 19.17
C GLN A 173 0.15 34.89 19.81
N ASP A 174 1.33 34.54 20.30
CA ASP A 174 2.34 35.48 20.80
C ASP A 174 3.29 36.02 19.71
N GLY A 175 3.00 35.74 18.44
CA GLY A 175 3.74 36.24 17.28
C GLY A 175 5.02 35.47 16.92
N LYS A 176 5.42 34.46 17.71
CA LYS A 176 6.60 33.63 17.39
C LYS A 176 6.31 32.65 16.25
N PRO A 177 7.30 32.33 15.39
CA PRO A 177 7.11 31.35 14.32
C PRO A 177 6.87 29.95 14.88
N LYS A 178 6.04 29.17 14.18
CA LYS A 178 5.92 27.71 14.41
C LYS A 178 7.12 27.02 13.79
N LEU A 179 7.96 26.43 14.63
CA LEU A 179 9.16 25.71 14.21
C LEU A 179 8.93 24.21 14.26
N GLN A 180 9.31 23.52 13.18
CA GLN A 180 9.39 22.06 13.10
C GLN A 180 10.86 21.66 12.93
N VAL A 181 11.24 20.52 13.53
CA VAL A 181 12.52 19.86 13.22
C VAL A 181 12.28 18.80 12.16
N VAL A 182 13.00 18.90 11.06
CA VAL A 182 12.86 18.08 9.85
C VAL A 182 14.19 17.38 9.51
N SER A 183 14.10 16.32 8.71
CA SER A 183 15.26 15.66 8.13
C SER A 183 15.89 16.53 7.02
N LYS A 184 17.20 16.43 6.80
CA LYS A 184 17.85 17.00 5.61
C LYS A 184 17.60 16.18 4.33
N LYS A 185 17.24 14.89 4.48
CA LYS A 185 17.09 13.87 3.41
C LYS A 185 15.70 13.21 3.41
N GLY A 186 14.66 13.95 3.82
CA GLY A 186 13.29 13.46 3.90
C GLY A 186 13.05 12.42 5.00
N GLU A 187 11.81 11.94 5.10
CA GLU A 187 11.36 11.03 6.17
C GLU A 187 10.53 9.87 5.66
N VAL A 188 10.38 8.86 6.52
CA VAL A 188 9.56 7.67 6.29
C VAL A 188 8.49 7.64 7.36
N VAL A 189 7.25 7.40 6.95
CA VAL A 189 6.09 7.36 7.86
C VAL A 189 5.43 5.99 7.75
N VAL A 190 5.39 5.25 8.86
CA VAL A 190 4.82 3.89 8.93
C VAL A 190 3.51 3.95 9.69
N GLY A 191 2.40 3.73 8.99
CA GLY A 191 1.05 3.73 9.55
C GLY A 191 0.62 2.32 9.95
N MET A 192 0.13 2.17 11.18
CA MET A 192 -0.28 0.90 11.78
C MET A 192 -1.81 0.73 11.79
N LYS A 193 -2.28 -0.52 11.81
CA LYS A 193 -3.71 -0.89 11.80
C LYS A 193 -4.49 -0.42 13.05
N ASP A 194 -3.80 -0.12 14.14
CA ASP A 194 -4.38 0.35 15.40
C ASP A 194 -4.52 1.89 15.48
N GLY A 195 -4.06 2.63 14.48
CA GLY A 195 -4.11 4.10 14.45
C GLY A 195 -2.81 4.80 14.90
N VAL A 196 -1.79 4.05 15.32
CA VAL A 196 -0.43 4.57 15.54
C VAL A 196 0.23 4.86 14.20
N GLU A 197 1.00 5.94 14.14
CA GLU A 197 1.79 6.32 12.97
C GLU A 197 3.19 6.77 13.41
N TYR A 198 4.20 5.98 13.03
CA TYR A 198 5.61 6.27 13.31
C TYR A 198 6.17 7.24 12.27
N VAL A 199 6.96 8.20 12.71
CA VAL A 199 7.66 9.16 11.85
C VAL A 199 9.16 9.02 12.07
N LEU A 200 9.85 8.48 11.06
CA LEU A 200 11.28 8.16 11.06
C LEU A 200 12.05 9.23 10.28
N ARG A 201 12.85 10.04 10.98
CA ARG A 201 13.67 11.11 10.40
C ARG A 201 15.14 10.73 10.39
N PHE A 202 15.75 10.79 9.21
CA PHE A 202 17.13 10.39 8.96
C PHE A 202 18.09 11.58 9.02
N GLY A 203 19.26 11.37 9.63
CA GLY A 203 20.27 12.39 9.79
C GLY A 203 21.42 12.29 8.79
N GLU A 204 22.56 12.87 9.16
CA GLU A 204 23.82 12.67 8.44
C GLU A 204 24.50 11.35 8.82
N ALA A 205 25.56 11.01 8.08
CA ALA A 205 26.39 9.85 8.39
C ALA A 205 26.99 9.96 9.80
N TYR A 206 26.91 8.86 10.54
CA TYR A 206 27.61 8.68 11.80
C TYR A 206 29.05 8.24 11.55
N ARG A 207 29.95 8.70 12.43
CA ARG A 207 31.31 8.19 12.57
C ARG A 207 31.57 8.16 14.07
N GLY A 208 31.60 6.96 14.64
CA GLY A 208 31.91 6.75 16.04
C GLY A 208 33.39 7.00 16.34
N SER A 209 33.83 6.61 17.53
CA SER A 209 35.25 6.49 17.87
C SER A 209 35.96 5.48 16.96
N GLU A 210 37.25 5.67 16.69
CA GLU A 210 38.06 4.74 15.90
C GLU A 210 38.16 3.33 16.55
N ASP A 211 37.85 3.22 17.84
CA ASP A 211 37.79 1.97 18.61
C ASP A 211 36.43 1.24 18.54
N ASP A 212 35.39 1.82 17.93
CA ASP A 212 34.09 1.15 17.77
C ASP A 212 34.08 0.31 16.49
N GLU A 213 33.97 -1.02 16.64
CA GLU A 213 33.91 -1.97 15.52
C GLU A 213 32.76 -1.68 14.53
N ASN A 214 31.71 -0.97 14.96
CA ASN A 214 30.56 -0.62 14.14
C ASN A 214 30.70 0.75 13.43
N ALA A 215 31.78 1.49 13.70
CA ALA A 215 32.06 2.82 13.12
C ALA A 215 32.52 2.76 11.64
N THR A 216 31.87 1.92 10.84
CA THR A 216 31.88 2.07 9.38
C THR A 216 31.35 3.46 9.03
N GLY A 217 32.02 4.16 8.10
CA GLY A 217 31.77 5.58 7.83
C GLY A 217 30.44 5.89 7.13
N ASP A 218 29.60 4.88 6.95
CA ASP A 218 28.39 4.84 6.14
C ASP A 218 27.11 4.75 6.99
N SER A 219 27.23 4.27 8.25
CA SER A 219 26.20 4.29 9.30
C SER A 219 25.56 5.67 9.45
N ARG A 220 24.34 5.75 10.01
CA ARG A 220 23.54 6.99 9.97
C ARG A 220 22.75 7.25 11.25
N TYR A 221 22.66 8.51 11.64
CA TYR A 221 21.68 8.92 12.66
C TYR A 221 20.25 8.72 12.15
N ILE A 222 19.37 8.33 13.04
CA ILE A 222 17.92 8.35 12.89
C ILE A 222 17.29 8.86 14.19
N TYR A 223 16.08 9.43 14.12
CA TYR A 223 15.19 9.43 15.27
C TYR A 223 13.76 9.11 14.87
N ALA A 224 13.05 8.45 15.78
CA ALA A 224 11.63 8.19 15.67
C ALA A 224 10.82 9.06 16.64
N TYR A 225 9.53 9.17 16.35
CA TYR A 225 8.44 9.44 17.29
C TYR A 225 7.15 8.87 16.72
N ALA A 226 6.15 8.63 17.55
CA ALA A 226 4.83 8.21 17.13
C ALA A 226 3.83 9.38 17.20
N ARG A 227 2.81 9.37 16.34
CA ARG A 227 1.64 10.25 16.38
C ARG A 227 0.37 9.43 16.09
N VAL A 228 -0.81 9.94 16.43
CA VAL A 228 -2.08 9.25 16.13
C VAL A 228 -2.61 9.74 14.79
N ASN A 229 -2.87 8.83 13.86
CA ASN A 229 -3.55 9.13 12.60
C ASN A 229 -4.91 8.39 12.53
N PRO A 230 -6.03 9.04 12.90
CA PRO A 230 -7.35 8.41 12.88
C PRO A 230 -7.85 7.97 11.50
N ASN A 231 -7.17 8.33 10.40
CA ASN A 231 -7.51 7.86 9.05
C ASN A 231 -7.00 6.44 8.77
N LEU A 232 -6.02 5.94 9.55
CA LEU A 232 -5.59 4.55 9.51
C LEU A 232 -6.64 3.60 10.12
N LEU A 233 -7.49 4.13 11.01
CA LEU A 233 -8.61 3.42 11.61
C LEU A 233 -9.81 3.33 10.66
N ASP A 234 -10.53 2.21 10.73
CA ASP A 234 -11.74 1.98 9.93
C ASP A 234 -12.83 2.99 10.33
N GLN A 235 -13.24 3.82 9.38
CA GLN A 235 -14.21 4.89 9.63
C GLN A 235 -15.61 4.32 9.93
N PRO A 236 -16.34 4.86 10.92
CA PRO A 236 -17.64 4.34 11.30
C PRO A 236 -18.68 4.56 10.19
N GLN A 237 -19.25 3.48 9.67
CA GLN A 237 -20.30 3.50 8.65
C GLN A 237 -21.65 3.91 9.25
N LEU A 238 -21.88 5.23 9.35
CA LEU A 238 -23.08 5.81 9.98
C LEU A 238 -24.31 5.75 9.04
N GLU A 239 -25.44 5.27 9.57
CA GLU A 239 -26.74 5.24 8.88
C GLU A 239 -27.36 6.66 8.87
N THR A 240 -27.97 7.09 7.76
CA THR A 240 -28.61 8.41 7.68
C THR A 240 -29.88 8.46 8.55
N VAL A 241 -29.90 9.33 9.57
CA VAL A 241 -31.05 9.49 10.47
C VAL A 241 -32.27 10.01 9.67
N PRO A 242 -33.41 9.30 9.65
CA PRO A 242 -34.61 9.76 8.94
C PRO A 242 -35.20 11.03 9.57
N ALA A 243 -35.89 11.84 8.76
CA ALA A 243 -36.67 12.96 9.28
C ALA A 243 -37.82 12.46 10.20
N PRO A 244 -38.15 13.19 11.28
CA PRO A 244 -39.32 12.94 12.11
C PRO A 244 -40.63 12.88 11.32
N PHE A 245 -41.67 12.29 11.92
CA PHE A 245 -42.98 12.18 11.27
C PHE A 245 -43.71 13.53 11.20
N GLU A 246 -43.72 14.17 10.03
CA GLU A 246 -44.68 15.24 9.72
C GLU A 246 -46.02 14.66 9.25
N LYS A 247 -47.14 15.20 9.76
CA LYS A 247 -48.47 14.89 9.23
C LYS A 247 -48.62 15.51 7.82
N PRO A 248 -49.26 14.84 6.85
CA PRO A 248 -49.60 15.44 5.57
C PRO A 248 -50.40 16.74 5.76
N LYS A 249 -49.93 17.84 5.16
CA LYS A 249 -50.60 19.14 5.21
C LYS A 249 -51.74 19.13 4.19
N THR A 250 -52.98 19.23 4.66
CA THR A 250 -54.15 19.43 3.79
C THR A 250 -54.04 20.76 3.07
N GLU A 251 -54.13 20.75 1.73
CA GLU A 251 -53.89 21.93 0.90
C GLU A 251 -54.99 22.99 1.02
N GLY A 252 -54.78 23.97 1.89
CA GLY A 252 -55.58 25.20 1.95
C GLY A 252 -55.25 26.13 0.78
N ARG A 253 -56.16 26.25 -0.20
CA ARG A 253 -56.07 27.23 -1.31
C ARG A 253 -55.81 28.65 -0.79
N LYS A 254 -54.96 29.40 -1.51
CA LYS A 254 -54.73 30.85 -1.30
C LYS A 254 -54.91 31.63 -2.62
N PRO A 255 -55.69 32.74 -2.68
CA PRO A 255 -55.92 33.49 -3.93
C PRO A 255 -54.78 34.45 -4.34
N ALA A 256 -54.80 34.87 -5.62
CA ALA A 256 -54.07 36.04 -6.17
C ALA A 256 -54.93 37.34 -6.04
N GLU A 257 -54.57 38.57 -6.44
CA GLU A 257 -53.41 39.17 -7.16
C GLU A 257 -53.14 40.59 -6.48
N PRO A 258 -52.71 41.74 -7.08
CA PRO A 258 -52.28 42.07 -8.45
C PRO A 258 -50.88 42.75 -8.63
N ALA A 259 -50.41 42.82 -9.88
CA ALA A 259 -49.10 43.34 -10.28
C ALA A 259 -48.97 44.87 -10.53
N LYS A 260 -47.71 45.32 -10.76
CA LYS A 260 -47.32 46.56 -11.47
C LYS A 260 -46.16 46.27 -12.43
N GLY A 261 -46.08 46.98 -13.55
CA GLY A 261 -44.99 46.83 -14.54
C GLY A 261 -44.86 48.02 -15.50
N LYS A 262 -43.78 48.00 -16.29
CA LYS A 262 -43.33 48.88 -17.41
C LYS A 262 -41.81 48.60 -17.58
N GLU A 263 -41.13 48.69 -18.73
CA GLU A 263 -41.48 48.91 -20.15
C GLU A 263 -40.30 48.39 -21.02
N GLY A 264 -40.39 48.31 -22.37
CA GLY A 264 -39.24 47.84 -23.19
C GLY A 264 -39.41 47.81 -24.72
N ALA A 265 -38.34 47.40 -25.43
CA ALA A 265 -38.23 47.15 -26.89
C ALA A 265 -37.08 46.12 -27.13
N LYS A 266 -37.16 45.03 -27.93
CA LYS A 266 -37.47 44.86 -29.38
C LYS A 266 -36.32 45.38 -30.27
N GLY A 267 -35.64 44.66 -31.17
CA GLY A 267 -35.70 43.33 -31.87
C GLY A 267 -34.73 43.43 -33.11
N PRO A 268 -34.62 42.51 -34.11
CA PRO A 268 -35.30 41.23 -34.37
C PRO A 268 -34.36 40.04 -34.78
N GLU A 269 -34.94 38.93 -35.29
CA GLU A 269 -34.52 37.88 -36.28
C GLU A 269 -33.02 37.50 -36.52
N GLY A 270 -32.61 36.24 -36.81
CA GLY A 270 -33.28 34.91 -36.73
C GLY A 270 -33.01 33.94 -37.91
N GLU A 271 -32.49 32.71 -37.67
CA GLU A 271 -32.57 31.57 -38.63
C GLU A 271 -32.46 30.15 -37.97
N LYS A 272 -32.38 29.03 -38.73
CA LYS A 272 -32.93 27.69 -38.34
C LYS A 272 -32.00 26.45 -38.41
N GLY A 273 -32.20 25.52 -37.46
CA GLY A 273 -32.11 24.04 -37.64
C GLY A 273 -30.82 23.31 -37.17
N ALA A 274 -30.78 21.98 -36.96
CA ALA A 274 -31.84 20.95 -36.77
C ALA A 274 -31.26 19.56 -36.34
N LYS A 275 -32.08 18.68 -35.71
CA LYS A 275 -31.89 17.20 -35.47
C LYS A 275 -30.81 16.73 -34.45
N SER A 276 -30.85 15.55 -33.78
CA SER A 276 -31.93 14.58 -33.41
C SER A 276 -31.46 13.45 -32.43
N ALA A 277 -32.20 13.19 -31.33
CA ALA A 277 -32.42 11.89 -30.59
C ALA A 277 -31.20 11.07 -30.04
N PRO A 278 -31.37 9.96 -29.25
CA PRO A 278 -32.54 9.36 -28.55
C PRO A 278 -32.34 9.13 -27.00
N PRO A 279 -33.34 8.57 -26.24
CA PRO A 279 -33.26 8.33 -24.78
C PRO A 279 -33.17 6.83 -24.35
N ILE A 280 -33.00 6.55 -23.05
CA ILE A 280 -32.91 5.20 -22.41
C ILE A 280 -33.83 5.10 -21.16
N SER A 281 -34.30 3.88 -20.84
CA SER A 281 -35.33 3.56 -19.82
C SER A 281 -34.79 3.05 -18.45
N PRO A 282 -35.59 3.08 -17.36
CA PRO A 282 -35.19 2.61 -16.01
C PRO A 282 -35.52 1.12 -15.69
N PRO A 283 -34.86 0.49 -14.70
CA PRO A 283 -35.12 -0.88 -14.21
C PRO A 283 -36.15 -0.96 -13.05
N GLY A 284 -36.55 -2.20 -12.68
CA GLY A 284 -37.63 -2.52 -11.73
C GLY A 284 -37.20 -2.95 -10.30
N PRO A 285 -38.16 -3.43 -9.47
CA PRO A 285 -38.00 -3.60 -8.01
C PRO A 285 -37.48 -4.98 -7.54
N PRO A 286 -36.94 -5.08 -6.30
CA PRO A 286 -36.37 -6.30 -5.70
C PRO A 286 -37.39 -7.21 -4.98
N PRO A 287 -37.03 -8.47 -4.65
CA PRO A 287 -37.92 -9.47 -4.02
C PRO A 287 -37.98 -9.42 -2.48
N ASN A 288 -38.90 -10.22 -1.92
CA ASN A 288 -39.26 -10.27 -0.50
C ASN A 288 -38.59 -11.43 0.25
N PHE A 289 -38.25 -11.26 1.54
CA PHE A 289 -37.74 -12.31 2.43
C PHE A 289 -38.18 -12.07 3.90
N THR A 290 -38.47 -13.16 4.64
CA THR A 290 -38.99 -13.12 6.02
C THR A 290 -38.05 -13.79 7.03
N PRO A 291 -37.94 -13.28 8.28
CA PRO A 291 -37.09 -13.86 9.33
C PRO A 291 -37.81 -14.92 10.20
N PRO A 292 -37.07 -15.81 10.90
CA PRO A 292 -37.62 -16.80 11.84
C PRO A 292 -37.76 -16.28 13.29
N SER A 293 -38.52 -17.03 14.11
CA SER A 293 -38.90 -16.69 15.50
C SER A 293 -37.93 -17.24 16.58
N PRO A 294 -37.90 -16.67 17.81
CA PRO A 294 -36.98 -17.06 18.89
C PRO A 294 -37.58 -18.02 19.96
N PRO A 295 -36.72 -18.74 20.73
CA PRO A 295 -37.07 -19.45 21.97
C PRO A 295 -36.91 -18.59 23.27
N PRO A 296 -37.38 -19.03 24.46
CA PRO A 296 -37.92 -18.09 25.47
C PRO A 296 -37.45 -18.24 26.96
N SER A 297 -37.89 -17.29 27.81
CA SER A 297 -38.46 -17.47 29.18
C SER A 297 -37.86 -16.75 30.42
N SER A 298 -38.48 -15.61 30.77
CA SER A 298 -39.15 -15.34 32.08
C SER A 298 -38.29 -15.13 33.38
N PRO A 299 -38.86 -14.87 34.60
CA PRO A 299 -38.65 -13.58 35.32
C PRO A 299 -38.28 -13.77 36.84
N PRO A 300 -38.44 -12.83 37.83
CA PRO A 300 -39.74 -12.30 38.34
C PRO A 300 -39.77 -10.88 39.05
N ALA A 301 -41.00 -10.39 39.35
CA ALA A 301 -41.40 -9.49 40.47
C ALA A 301 -40.88 -8.00 40.51
N ASN A 302 -41.50 -7.03 41.23
CA ASN A 302 -42.64 -7.05 42.18
C ASN A 302 -43.46 -5.71 42.22
N LEU A 303 -44.62 -5.67 42.90
CA LEU A 303 -45.55 -4.52 43.08
C LEU A 303 -45.49 -3.88 44.50
N PRO A 304 -46.00 -2.65 44.73
CA PRO A 304 -47.41 -2.34 45.15
C PRO A 304 -48.08 -1.20 44.31
N ALA A 305 -49.40 -1.03 44.13
CA ALA A 305 -50.60 -1.01 45.02
C ALA A 305 -50.69 0.24 45.94
N ALA A 306 -51.81 0.97 46.14
CA ALA A 306 -53.15 1.08 45.53
C ALA A 306 -53.65 2.56 45.75
N VAL A 307 -54.81 3.10 45.35
CA VAL A 307 -56.22 2.83 45.76
C VAL A 307 -57.17 3.73 44.91
N GLN A 308 -58.27 3.14 44.41
CA GLN A 308 -59.71 3.55 44.39
C GLN A 308 -60.10 5.03 44.71
N ASP A 309 -61.20 5.62 44.22
CA ASP A 309 -62.43 5.16 43.50
C ASP A 309 -63.04 6.38 42.72
N SER A 310 -64.26 6.49 42.14
CA SER A 310 -65.50 5.67 42.20
C SER A 310 -66.45 5.77 40.98
N THR A 311 -67.32 4.75 40.89
CA THR A 311 -68.72 4.68 40.39
C THR A 311 -69.33 5.73 39.42
N SER A 312 -69.76 5.27 38.23
CA SER A 312 -71.19 5.21 37.84
C SER A 312 -71.42 4.46 36.49
N SER A 313 -72.67 4.01 36.24
CA SER A 313 -73.09 3.05 35.20
C SER A 313 -74.57 3.28 34.82
N PRO A 314 -75.20 2.63 33.80
CA PRO A 314 -74.71 2.05 32.53
C PRO A 314 -75.59 2.40 31.27
N GLN A 315 -75.20 1.92 30.07
CA GLN A 315 -76.01 1.74 28.82
C GLN A 315 -76.59 3.01 28.12
N ALA A 316 -76.90 3.07 26.81
CA ALA A 316 -76.51 2.37 25.55
C ALA A 316 -77.36 2.98 24.38
N PRO A 317 -77.11 2.75 23.06
CA PRO A 317 -75.89 2.41 22.30
C PRO A 317 -75.68 3.32 21.04
N SER A 318 -74.80 2.87 20.14
CA SER A 318 -74.80 3.03 18.65
C SER A 318 -73.71 3.91 17.98
N SER A 319 -73.04 3.27 17.01
CA SER A 319 -72.29 3.79 15.84
C SER A 319 -71.53 5.12 15.91
N ASP A 320 -70.20 5.04 15.97
CA ASP A 320 -69.34 5.56 14.88
C ASP A 320 -67.92 4.96 14.94
N SER A 321 -67.73 3.78 14.34
CA SER A 321 -66.51 2.95 14.49
C SER A 321 -65.40 3.27 13.49
N ASN A 322 -65.30 4.52 13.00
CA ASN A 322 -64.44 4.88 11.87
C ASN A 322 -63.54 6.12 12.09
N ALA A 323 -63.58 6.72 13.29
CA ALA A 323 -62.74 7.87 13.65
C ALA A 323 -61.49 7.50 14.47
N SER A 324 -61.57 6.48 15.34
CA SER A 324 -60.46 6.07 16.23
C SER A 324 -59.29 5.50 15.43
N SER A 325 -59.57 4.57 14.51
CA SER A 325 -58.57 3.82 13.74
C SER A 325 -57.56 4.73 13.05
N ALA A 326 -58.00 5.80 12.39
CA ALA A 326 -57.11 6.75 11.72
C ALA A 326 -56.21 7.54 12.70
N THR A 327 -56.68 7.85 13.91
CA THR A 327 -55.81 8.44 14.94
C THR A 327 -54.84 7.43 15.55
N ASP A 328 -55.27 6.18 15.73
CA ASP A 328 -54.45 5.09 16.28
C ASP A 328 -53.35 4.68 15.28
N GLU A 329 -53.65 4.62 13.99
CA GLU A 329 -52.69 4.40 12.91
C GLU A 329 -51.66 5.54 12.81
N ILE A 330 -52.08 6.80 12.86
CA ILE A 330 -51.14 7.94 12.84
C ILE A 330 -50.26 7.97 14.09
N ALA A 331 -50.81 7.63 15.26
CA ALA A 331 -50.03 7.49 16.49
C ALA A 331 -49.00 6.36 16.37
N LYS A 332 -49.38 5.22 15.81
CA LYS A 332 -48.48 4.10 15.52
C LYS A 332 -47.38 4.49 14.51
N MET A 333 -47.73 5.08 13.36
CA MET A 333 -46.74 5.51 12.35
C MET A 333 -45.75 6.54 12.91
N LYS A 334 -46.18 7.40 13.83
CA LYS A 334 -45.29 8.31 14.57
C LYS A 334 -44.36 7.51 15.50
N ALA A 335 -44.90 6.60 16.31
CA ALA A 335 -44.12 5.79 17.25
C ALA A 335 -43.10 4.88 16.53
N ASP A 336 -43.50 4.22 15.44
CA ASP A 336 -42.62 3.40 14.59
C ASP A 336 -41.49 4.25 13.98
N ARG A 337 -41.79 5.50 13.54
CA ARG A 337 -40.78 6.45 13.04
C ARG A 337 -39.84 6.95 14.14
N GLU A 338 -40.35 7.26 15.33
CA GLU A 338 -39.54 7.70 16.46
C GLU A 338 -38.65 6.56 16.99
N ALA A 339 -39.15 5.32 17.00
CA ALA A 339 -38.39 4.13 17.33
C ALA A 339 -37.26 3.86 16.33
N GLU A 340 -37.50 3.99 15.01
CA GLU A 340 -36.45 3.80 14.00
C GLU A 340 -35.41 4.93 14.02
N ILE A 341 -35.81 6.18 14.27
CA ILE A 341 -34.88 7.29 14.51
C ILE A 341 -34.01 6.99 15.74
N ALA A 342 -34.59 6.53 16.84
CA ALA A 342 -33.85 6.14 18.04
C ALA A 342 -32.92 4.94 17.79
N ARG A 343 -33.35 3.94 17.01
CA ARG A 343 -32.54 2.77 16.61
C ARG A 343 -31.30 3.20 15.82
N ILE A 344 -31.49 4.05 14.80
CA ILE A 344 -30.40 4.57 13.97
C ILE A 344 -29.45 5.48 14.77
N GLN A 345 -30.00 6.36 15.62
CA GLN A 345 -29.18 7.20 16.50
C GLN A 345 -28.36 6.36 17.50
N ALA A 346 -28.93 5.30 18.08
CA ALA A 346 -28.22 4.38 18.96
C ALA A 346 -27.15 3.57 18.20
N SER A 347 -27.44 3.06 17.00
CA SER A 347 -26.49 2.40 16.10
C SER A 347 -25.28 3.30 15.81
N ASN A 348 -25.54 4.54 15.40
CA ASN A 348 -24.49 5.52 15.08
C ASN A 348 -23.68 5.92 16.31
N ALA A 349 -24.34 6.16 17.45
CA ALA A 349 -23.66 6.48 18.70
C ALA A 349 -22.78 5.31 19.18
N GLN A 350 -23.20 4.06 18.96
CA GLN A 350 -22.38 2.89 19.27
C GLN A 350 -21.14 2.81 18.36
N LYS A 351 -21.31 2.87 17.03
CA LYS A 351 -20.20 2.88 16.06
C LYS A 351 -19.20 4.01 16.34
N GLN A 352 -19.69 5.20 16.71
CA GLN A 352 -18.83 6.34 17.06
C GLN A 352 -18.10 6.13 18.39
N ARG A 353 -18.72 5.49 19.40
CA ARG A 353 -18.03 5.14 20.66
C ARG A 353 -16.91 4.13 20.43
N GLU A 354 -17.17 3.10 19.63
CA GLU A 354 -16.17 2.08 19.26
C GLU A 354 -14.98 2.69 18.51
N PHE A 355 -15.23 3.60 17.56
CA PHE A 355 -14.19 4.37 16.88
C PHE A 355 -13.39 5.25 17.87
N ASN A 356 -14.08 6.00 18.74
CA ASN A 356 -13.43 6.84 19.73
C ASN A 356 -12.59 6.03 20.73
N GLU A 357 -12.99 4.80 21.06
CA GLU A 357 -12.22 3.87 21.89
C GLU A 357 -10.96 3.38 21.17
N LYS A 358 -11.02 3.06 19.87
CA LYS A 358 -9.84 2.76 19.04
C LYS A 358 -8.86 3.95 19.05
N VAL A 359 -9.35 5.18 18.83
CA VAL A 359 -8.53 6.42 18.89
C VAL A 359 -7.88 6.60 20.28
N ALA A 360 -8.62 6.36 21.36
CA ALA A 360 -8.08 6.48 22.73
C ALA A 360 -6.99 5.42 23.03
N LYS A 361 -7.13 4.20 22.49
CA LYS A 361 -6.07 3.16 22.57
C LYS A 361 -4.81 3.59 21.82
N ALA A 362 -4.96 4.10 20.59
CA ALA A 362 -3.85 4.66 19.82
C ALA A 362 -3.16 5.83 20.57
N GLN A 363 -3.92 6.71 21.23
CA GLN A 363 -3.37 7.81 22.04
C GLN A 363 -2.52 7.31 23.21
N ASN A 364 -2.94 6.25 23.90
CA ASN A 364 -2.16 5.66 24.98
C ASN A 364 -0.88 5.00 24.46
N ARG A 365 -0.98 4.18 23.40
CA ARG A 365 0.18 3.52 22.77
C ARG A 365 1.19 4.52 22.22
N VAL A 366 0.73 5.58 21.54
CA VAL A 366 1.59 6.70 21.09
C VAL A 366 2.32 7.36 22.25
N LYS A 367 1.67 7.53 23.41
CA LYS A 367 2.33 8.08 24.60
C LYS A 367 3.40 7.12 25.12
N GLU A 368 3.08 5.84 25.27
CA GLU A 368 4.01 4.80 25.77
C GLU A 368 5.26 4.70 24.89
N LEU A 369 5.08 4.60 23.57
CA LEU A 369 6.17 4.64 22.58
C LEU A 369 7.01 5.92 22.72
N ASN A 370 6.37 7.08 22.83
CA ASN A 370 7.06 8.36 22.91
C ASN A 370 7.80 8.61 24.24
N GLU A 371 7.47 7.93 25.34
CA GLU A 371 8.31 8.00 26.56
C GLU A 371 9.71 7.39 26.31
N ASN A 372 9.78 6.34 25.49
CA ASN A 372 11.03 5.67 25.10
C ASN A 372 11.72 6.40 23.93
N LEU A 373 10.98 6.67 22.85
CA LEU A 373 11.52 7.23 21.60
C LEU A 373 11.94 8.70 21.70
N ALA A 374 11.32 9.51 22.57
CA ALA A 374 11.49 10.96 22.49
C ALA A 374 12.85 11.50 22.98
N ASP A 375 13.63 10.74 23.76
CA ASP A 375 14.88 11.25 24.36
C ASP A 375 16.14 10.96 23.51
N TRP A 376 16.07 10.06 22.52
CA TRP A 376 17.26 9.52 21.83
C TRP A 376 17.29 9.75 20.31
N TYR A 377 18.46 10.13 19.80
CA TYR A 377 18.91 9.74 18.48
C TYR A 377 19.45 8.31 18.57
N TYR A 378 19.23 7.54 17.52
CA TYR A 378 19.77 6.20 17.35
C TYR A 378 20.72 6.22 16.15
N VAL A 379 21.67 5.30 16.09
CA VAL A 379 22.52 5.06 14.92
C VAL A 379 22.14 3.72 14.31
N ILE A 380 21.95 3.69 13.00
CA ILE A 380 21.61 2.48 12.23
C ILE A 380 22.69 2.20 11.19
N SER A 381 22.84 0.94 10.80
CA SER A 381 23.77 0.53 9.73
C SER A 381 23.31 1.08 8.37
N ASN A 382 24.25 1.20 7.42
CA ASN A 382 23.86 1.60 6.07
C ASN A 382 22.96 0.56 5.37
N GLU A 383 23.12 -0.73 5.68
CA GLU A 383 22.25 -1.79 5.14
C GLU A 383 20.80 -1.62 5.60
N VAL A 384 20.57 -1.36 6.89
CA VAL A 384 19.23 -1.09 7.41
C VAL A 384 18.68 0.20 6.80
N TYR A 385 19.50 1.26 6.74
CA TYR A 385 19.12 2.53 6.09
C TYR A 385 18.69 2.33 4.63
N GLU A 386 19.41 1.54 3.84
CA GLU A 386 19.06 1.26 2.44
C GLU A 386 17.80 0.40 2.29
N LYS A 387 17.53 -0.53 3.22
CA LYS A 387 16.26 -1.29 3.24
C LYS A 387 15.06 -0.39 3.56
N ILE A 388 15.18 0.54 4.50
CA ILE A 388 14.05 1.37 4.96
C ILE A 388 13.93 2.75 4.29
N ARG A 389 14.92 3.19 3.49
CA ARG A 389 14.95 4.50 2.81
C ARG A 389 14.81 4.38 1.28
N LEU A 390 13.81 3.64 0.82
CA LEU A 390 13.60 3.41 -0.61
C LEU A 390 13.12 4.66 -1.37
N ASN A 391 13.37 4.64 -2.68
CA ASN A 391 12.81 5.52 -3.71
C ASN A 391 12.01 4.66 -4.70
N ARG A 392 11.22 5.29 -5.57
CA ARG A 392 10.40 4.55 -6.57
C ARG A 392 11.23 3.57 -7.42
N VAL A 393 12.47 3.90 -7.75
CA VAL A 393 13.35 3.02 -8.56
C VAL A 393 13.87 1.79 -7.80
N ASP A 394 13.77 1.78 -6.48
CA ASP A 394 14.26 0.70 -5.61
C ASP A 394 13.17 -0.35 -5.31
N PHE A 395 11.89 -0.03 -5.59
CA PHE A 395 10.73 -0.92 -5.40
C PHE A 395 9.76 -1.00 -6.59
N VAL A 396 9.99 -0.26 -7.68
CA VAL A 396 9.23 -0.43 -8.94
C VAL A 396 10.17 -1.02 -9.99
N LYS A 397 9.96 -2.28 -10.34
CA LYS A 397 10.68 -2.95 -11.43
C LYS A 397 9.85 -2.96 -12.70
N ALA A 398 10.52 -3.18 -13.84
CA ALA A 398 9.80 -3.60 -15.03
C ALA A 398 9.19 -4.98 -14.75
N LYS A 399 7.95 -5.22 -15.21
CA LYS A 399 7.38 -6.56 -15.23
C LYS A 399 8.33 -7.48 -15.98
N GLU A 400 8.68 -8.59 -15.35
CA GLU A 400 9.27 -9.70 -16.08
C GLU A 400 8.23 -10.11 -17.14
N LYS A 401 8.59 -9.95 -18.42
CA LYS A 401 7.77 -10.52 -19.48
C LYS A 401 7.79 -12.01 -19.24
N GLU A 402 6.61 -12.57 -18.99
CA GLU A 402 6.36 -13.99 -18.97
C GLU A 402 6.91 -14.58 -20.27
N SER A 403 8.13 -15.11 -20.21
CA SER A 403 8.66 -15.95 -21.25
C SER A 403 7.86 -17.23 -21.15
N GLU A 404 6.90 -17.41 -22.04
CA GLU A 404 6.20 -18.67 -22.25
C GLU A 404 7.26 -19.78 -22.17
N GLU A 405 7.20 -20.60 -21.10
CA GLU A 405 8.27 -21.55 -20.81
C GLU A 405 8.44 -22.46 -22.02
N MET A 406 9.55 -22.31 -22.76
CA MET A 406 9.73 -23.08 -23.99
C MET A 406 9.63 -24.56 -23.62
N PRO A 407 8.61 -25.29 -24.11
CA PRO A 407 8.33 -26.63 -23.62
C PRO A 407 9.52 -27.53 -23.91
N GLU A 408 9.96 -28.34 -22.93
CA GLU A 408 11.18 -29.15 -23.07
C GLU A 408 11.25 -29.97 -24.37
N GLU A 409 10.09 -30.44 -24.85
CA GLU A 409 9.91 -31.12 -26.12
C GLU A 409 8.63 -30.65 -26.82
N ILE A 410 8.75 -30.36 -28.12
CA ILE A 410 7.61 -30.20 -29.04
C ILE A 410 7.51 -31.40 -29.97
N LYS A 411 6.35 -31.58 -30.62
CA LYS A 411 6.20 -32.51 -31.75
C LYS A 411 5.93 -31.73 -33.04
N ALA A 412 6.70 -31.95 -34.10
CA ALA A 412 6.46 -31.30 -35.39
C ALA A 412 6.59 -32.24 -36.60
N SER A 413 5.94 -31.85 -37.69
CA SER A 413 6.17 -32.38 -39.04
C SER A 413 6.89 -31.33 -39.90
N HIS A 414 7.69 -31.76 -40.89
CA HIS A 414 8.26 -30.83 -41.87
C HIS A 414 8.14 -31.29 -43.33
N ILE A 415 8.33 -30.33 -44.24
CA ILE A 415 8.62 -30.57 -45.66
C ILE A 415 9.99 -29.97 -45.93
N LEU A 416 10.97 -30.79 -46.34
CA LEU A 416 12.31 -30.35 -46.73
C LEU A 416 12.42 -30.32 -48.25
N ILE A 417 12.75 -29.17 -48.81
CA ILE A 417 13.14 -28.97 -50.21
C ILE A 417 14.63 -28.66 -50.26
N SER A 418 15.43 -29.69 -50.53
CA SER A 418 16.89 -29.60 -50.63
C SER A 418 17.37 -29.11 -52.01
N TYR A 419 18.67 -28.87 -52.16
CA TYR A 419 19.28 -28.39 -53.41
C TYR A 419 20.67 -28.97 -53.64
N GLN A 420 21.18 -28.87 -54.86
CA GLN A 420 22.50 -29.38 -55.22
C GLN A 420 23.59 -28.68 -54.40
N GLY A 421 24.27 -29.45 -53.54
CA GLY A 421 25.30 -28.93 -52.63
C GLY A 421 24.80 -28.56 -51.23
N ALA A 422 23.52 -28.77 -50.91
CA ALA A 422 23.05 -28.76 -49.52
C ALA A 422 23.55 -29.99 -48.75
N SER A 423 23.66 -29.87 -47.42
CA SER A 423 24.12 -30.93 -46.53
C SER A 423 23.21 -32.15 -46.62
N ARG A 424 23.80 -33.33 -46.87
CA ARG A 424 23.09 -34.61 -47.01
C ARG A 424 21.99 -34.63 -48.10
N ALA A 425 22.03 -33.74 -49.08
CA ALA A 425 21.19 -33.84 -50.27
C ALA A 425 21.47 -35.16 -51.01
N ASP A 426 20.43 -35.76 -51.58
CA ASP A 426 20.58 -36.95 -52.44
C ASP A 426 21.32 -36.58 -53.74
N ALA A 427 22.13 -37.50 -54.27
CA ALA A 427 22.95 -37.30 -55.46
C ALA A 427 22.14 -37.00 -56.74
N ASP A 428 20.85 -37.39 -56.79
CA ASP A 428 19.96 -37.03 -57.90
C ASP A 428 19.36 -35.63 -57.81
N ILE A 429 19.53 -34.89 -56.70
CA ILE A 429 19.04 -33.52 -56.52
C ILE A 429 19.93 -32.53 -57.29
N LYS A 430 19.53 -32.28 -58.54
CA LYS A 430 20.21 -31.38 -59.51
C LYS A 430 19.59 -29.96 -59.57
N ARG A 431 18.73 -29.60 -58.62
CA ARG A 431 18.06 -28.28 -58.58
C ARG A 431 18.94 -27.23 -57.87
N SER A 432 18.91 -25.99 -58.33
CA SER A 432 19.62 -24.88 -57.67
C SER A 432 18.95 -24.46 -56.37
N LYS A 433 19.67 -23.69 -55.55
CA LYS A 433 19.14 -23.11 -54.30
C LYS A 433 17.90 -22.24 -54.55
N ASP A 434 17.93 -21.39 -55.57
CA ASP A 434 16.79 -20.52 -55.92
C ASP A 434 15.57 -21.34 -56.37
N ALA A 435 15.78 -22.43 -57.10
CA ALA A 435 14.70 -23.34 -57.50
C ALA A 435 14.10 -24.08 -56.30
N ALA A 436 14.92 -24.49 -55.33
CA ALA A 436 14.45 -25.09 -54.08
C ALA A 436 13.65 -24.10 -53.22
N ASN A 437 14.11 -22.85 -53.09
CA ASN A 437 13.36 -21.78 -52.40
C ASN A 437 12.01 -21.54 -53.10
N SER A 438 12.01 -21.45 -54.43
CA SER A 438 10.81 -21.22 -55.24
C SER A 438 9.78 -22.34 -55.09
N GLU A 439 10.22 -23.59 -55.07
CA GLU A 439 9.37 -24.77 -54.82
C GLU A 439 8.88 -24.83 -53.37
N ALA A 440 9.73 -24.50 -52.38
CA ALA A 440 9.31 -24.39 -50.98
C ALA A 440 8.25 -23.31 -50.78
N GLN A 441 8.43 -22.11 -51.34
CA GLN A 441 7.42 -21.04 -51.31
C GLN A 441 6.11 -21.45 -52.00
N ARG A 442 6.19 -22.17 -53.13
CA ARG A 442 5.01 -22.73 -53.81
C ARG A 442 4.26 -23.75 -52.93
N ILE A 443 4.98 -24.62 -52.23
CA ILE A 443 4.39 -25.63 -51.34
C ILE A 443 3.83 -24.98 -50.07
N HIS A 444 4.54 -24.02 -49.48
CA HIS A 444 4.09 -23.23 -48.32
C HIS A 444 2.72 -22.62 -48.61
N LYS A 445 2.59 -21.90 -49.73
CA LYS A 445 1.31 -21.35 -50.19
C LYS A 445 0.23 -22.43 -50.39
N SER A 446 0.58 -23.62 -50.90
CA SER A 446 -0.38 -24.73 -51.03
C SER A 446 -0.88 -25.28 -49.69
N VAL A 447 -0.09 -25.26 -48.62
CA VAL A 447 -0.52 -25.75 -47.29
C VAL A 447 -1.17 -24.67 -46.42
N THR A 448 -0.84 -23.39 -46.61
CA THR A 448 -1.43 -22.28 -45.81
C THR A 448 -2.60 -21.57 -46.50
N SER A 449 -2.54 -21.34 -47.81
CA SER A 449 -3.55 -20.56 -48.55
C SER A 449 -4.55 -21.41 -49.33
N GLU A 450 -4.17 -22.63 -49.72
CA GLU A 450 -5.01 -23.55 -50.50
C GLU A 450 -5.49 -24.76 -49.68
N SER A 451 -5.18 -24.76 -48.37
CA SER A 451 -5.58 -25.77 -47.37
C SER A 451 -5.33 -27.23 -47.78
N LYS A 452 -4.28 -27.51 -48.56
CA LYS A 452 -3.88 -28.88 -48.88
C LYS A 452 -3.32 -29.58 -47.65
N ASP A 453 -3.55 -30.89 -47.53
CA ASP A 453 -3.03 -31.65 -46.40
C ASP A 453 -1.50 -31.65 -46.36
N PHE A 454 -0.97 -31.34 -45.17
CA PHE A 454 0.47 -31.18 -44.96
C PHE A 454 1.21 -32.51 -45.10
N ALA A 455 0.61 -33.62 -44.65
CA ALA A 455 1.22 -34.95 -44.72
C ALA A 455 1.20 -35.52 -46.15
N GLU A 456 0.17 -35.25 -46.96
CA GLU A 456 0.18 -35.55 -48.39
C GLU A 456 1.23 -34.72 -49.14
N MET A 457 1.31 -33.41 -48.88
CA MET A 457 2.33 -32.56 -49.49
C MET A 457 3.75 -32.99 -49.07
N ALA A 458 3.97 -33.38 -47.82
CA ALA A 458 5.23 -33.95 -47.34
C ALA A 458 5.59 -35.27 -48.05
N LYS A 459 4.64 -36.21 -48.17
CA LYS A 459 4.84 -37.49 -48.88
C LYS A 459 5.17 -37.33 -50.36
N LYS A 460 4.70 -36.25 -50.98
CA LYS A 460 4.82 -35.99 -52.41
C LYS A 460 6.03 -35.12 -52.78
N HIS A 461 6.45 -34.20 -51.91
CA HIS A 461 7.45 -33.18 -52.22
C HIS A 461 8.65 -33.09 -51.26
N SER A 462 8.63 -33.74 -50.09
CA SER A 462 9.77 -33.67 -49.14
C SER A 462 10.90 -34.61 -49.55
N ASP A 463 12.12 -34.08 -49.69
CA ASP A 463 13.34 -34.88 -49.85
C ASP A 463 13.84 -35.47 -48.52
N GLY A 464 13.26 -35.06 -47.38
CA GLY A 464 13.66 -35.53 -46.07
C GLY A 464 13.24 -36.99 -45.79
N PRO A 465 13.98 -37.74 -44.94
CA PRO A 465 13.66 -39.14 -44.61
C PRO A 465 12.32 -39.30 -43.85
N SER A 466 11.75 -38.21 -43.34
CA SER A 466 10.41 -38.11 -42.76
C SER A 466 9.29 -38.01 -43.81
N GLY A 467 9.60 -37.65 -45.06
CA GLY A 467 8.65 -37.44 -46.16
C GLY A 467 7.62 -38.57 -46.31
N PRO A 468 8.04 -39.85 -46.47
CA PRO A 468 7.12 -40.99 -46.56
C PRO A 468 6.18 -41.17 -45.35
N LYS A 469 6.55 -40.66 -44.17
CA LYS A 469 5.73 -40.66 -42.95
C LYS A 469 4.77 -39.46 -42.86
N GLY A 470 4.72 -38.58 -43.86
CA GLY A 470 3.97 -37.33 -43.79
C GLY A 470 4.74 -36.19 -43.11
N GLY A 471 6.07 -36.27 -43.10
CA GLY A 471 6.95 -35.24 -42.52
C GLY A 471 7.17 -35.35 -41.01
N ASP A 472 6.46 -36.24 -40.31
CA ASP A 472 6.52 -36.41 -38.85
C ASP A 472 7.94 -36.72 -38.34
N LEU A 473 8.42 -35.90 -37.41
CA LEU A 473 9.74 -36.02 -36.78
C LEU A 473 9.69 -36.69 -35.40
N GLY A 474 8.51 -36.92 -34.83
CA GLY A 474 8.36 -37.25 -33.41
C GLY A 474 8.59 -36.05 -32.49
N LYS A 475 8.83 -36.33 -31.21
CA LYS A 475 9.17 -35.30 -30.21
C LYS A 475 10.68 -34.99 -30.24
N PHE A 476 11.05 -33.73 -30.02
CA PHE A 476 12.45 -33.31 -29.97
C PHE A 476 12.65 -32.07 -29.07
N LYS A 477 13.84 -31.99 -28.46
CA LYS A 477 14.32 -30.82 -27.72
C LYS A 477 14.94 -29.79 -28.66
N PHE A 478 15.08 -28.55 -28.19
CA PHE A 478 15.55 -27.41 -28.99
C PHE A 478 16.93 -27.64 -29.62
N GLU A 479 17.82 -28.36 -28.94
CA GLU A 479 19.21 -28.62 -29.36
C GLU A 479 19.34 -29.75 -30.40
N VAL A 480 18.27 -30.50 -30.68
CA VAL A 480 18.30 -31.69 -31.54
C VAL A 480 18.27 -31.34 -33.03
N MET A 481 17.65 -30.21 -33.39
CA MET A 481 17.51 -29.74 -34.77
C MET A 481 18.48 -28.59 -35.07
N ALA A 482 18.66 -28.24 -36.35
CA ALA A 482 19.45 -27.09 -36.74
C ALA A 482 18.83 -25.81 -36.16
N LYS A 483 19.65 -24.92 -35.56
CA LYS A 483 19.16 -23.76 -34.79
C LYS A 483 18.00 -22.96 -35.45
N PRO A 484 18.05 -22.56 -36.74
CA PRO A 484 16.94 -21.83 -37.36
C PRO A 484 15.64 -22.63 -37.45
N PHE A 485 15.73 -23.97 -37.57
CA PHE A 485 14.59 -24.87 -37.52
C PHE A 485 13.99 -24.92 -36.12
N SER A 486 14.82 -25.00 -35.07
CA SER A 486 14.35 -24.99 -33.68
C SER A 486 13.69 -23.67 -33.30
N GLU A 487 14.32 -22.53 -33.62
CA GLU A 487 13.76 -21.19 -33.38
C GLU A 487 12.39 -21.04 -34.05
N ALA A 488 12.24 -21.47 -35.30
CA ALA A 488 10.98 -21.42 -36.02
C ALA A 488 9.94 -22.48 -35.59
N ALA A 489 10.36 -23.63 -35.04
CA ALA A 489 9.44 -24.70 -34.64
C ALA A 489 8.86 -24.48 -33.23
N PHE A 490 9.66 -23.96 -32.31
CA PHE A 490 9.25 -23.69 -30.92
C PHE A 490 8.39 -22.42 -30.81
N ALA A 491 8.59 -21.43 -31.70
CA ALA A 491 7.79 -20.21 -31.79
C ALA A 491 6.42 -20.40 -32.52
N LEU A 492 5.96 -21.65 -32.72
CA LEU A 492 4.65 -21.96 -33.30
C LEU A 492 3.64 -22.38 -32.23
N ASP A 493 2.40 -21.93 -32.39
CA ASP A 493 1.23 -22.54 -31.76
C ASP A 493 1.03 -24.00 -32.23
N VAL A 494 0.39 -24.81 -31.39
CA VAL A 494 0.04 -26.19 -31.75
C VAL A 494 -0.93 -26.21 -32.94
N GLY A 495 -0.49 -26.77 -34.06
CA GLY A 495 -1.24 -26.82 -35.32
C GLY A 495 -0.86 -25.74 -36.34
N ALA A 496 -0.09 -24.72 -35.95
CA ALA A 496 0.37 -23.67 -36.85
C ALA A 496 1.50 -24.13 -37.79
N ILE A 497 1.71 -23.38 -38.87
CA ILE A 497 2.70 -23.65 -39.92
C ILE A 497 3.66 -22.46 -40.00
N SER A 498 4.97 -22.73 -40.11
CA SER A 498 6.01 -21.71 -40.27
C SER A 498 6.04 -21.15 -41.69
N GLU A 499 6.56 -19.93 -41.81
CA GLU A 499 7.20 -19.46 -43.05
C GLU A 499 8.33 -20.40 -43.51
N VAL A 500 8.85 -20.19 -44.72
CA VAL A 500 9.94 -20.99 -45.27
C VAL A 500 11.26 -20.68 -44.54
N VAL A 501 11.80 -21.68 -43.83
CA VAL A 501 13.03 -21.59 -43.04
C VAL A 501 14.21 -22.17 -43.83
N GLU A 502 15.33 -21.45 -43.94
CA GLU A 502 16.56 -22.01 -44.53
C GLU A 502 17.43 -22.68 -43.45
N THR A 503 17.99 -23.84 -43.77
CA THR A 503 19.11 -24.46 -43.02
C THR A 503 20.13 -25.04 -43.99
N ASP A 504 21.26 -25.52 -43.47
CA ASP A 504 22.30 -26.21 -44.25
C ASP A 504 21.78 -27.42 -45.06
N PHE A 505 20.63 -28.00 -44.68
CA PHE A 505 20.01 -29.14 -45.37
C PHE A 505 19.11 -28.73 -46.55
N GLY A 506 18.67 -27.47 -46.61
CA GLY A 506 17.71 -26.95 -47.59
C GLY A 506 16.67 -26.02 -46.98
N PHE A 507 15.55 -25.86 -47.69
CA PHE A 507 14.41 -25.06 -47.24
C PHE A 507 13.37 -25.93 -46.56
N HIS A 508 12.91 -25.52 -45.39
CA HIS A 508 11.93 -26.23 -44.58
C HIS A 508 10.62 -25.45 -44.49
N ILE A 509 9.52 -26.18 -44.52
CA ILE A 509 8.22 -25.72 -44.02
C ILE A 509 7.91 -26.59 -42.81
N ILE A 510 7.61 -25.98 -41.67
CA ILE A 510 7.43 -26.68 -40.39
C ILE A 510 5.96 -26.58 -39.99
N LYS A 511 5.39 -27.65 -39.43
CA LYS A 511 4.08 -27.62 -38.76
C LYS A 511 4.21 -28.20 -37.37
N ARG A 512 3.88 -27.43 -36.34
CA ARG A 512 3.80 -27.95 -34.96
C ARG A 512 2.53 -28.79 -34.80
N THR A 513 2.62 -29.87 -34.04
CA THR A 513 1.56 -30.87 -33.85
C THR A 513 1.32 -31.21 -32.37
N GLU A 514 2.27 -30.87 -31.49
CA GLU A 514 2.22 -30.90 -30.02
C GLU A 514 3.23 -29.85 -29.49
#